data_AF-A0AAU4ITX4-F1
#
_entry.id   AF-A0AAU4ITX4-F1
#
_cell.length_a   1.000
_cell.length_b   1.000
_cell.length_c   1.000
_cell.angle_alpha   90.00
_cell.angle_beta   90.00
_cell.angle_gamma   90.00
#
_symmetry.space_group_name_H-M   'P 1'
#
loop_
_entity.id
_entity.type
_entity.pdbx_description
1 polymer ?
#
loop_
_entity_poly.entity_id
_entity_poly.type
_entity_poly.pdbx_seq_one_letter_code
_entity_poly.pdbx_strand_id
1 'polypeptide(L)'
;MSARAWLRAGLGLLAGGQVVLGLWILLLPELFWKWPWVSHLPPYNEHLLQDFGGASLGLAVVLCAAVAVMERRLVLTALVAYLVSSVAHLLFHARHLEPLSAPSAAGFMVLLGAAVLLPAVLVWLAADGSAFREPGPTGRRTAP
;
A
#
# COMPACT_ATOMS: atom_id res chain seq x y z
N MET A 1 -4.38 -16.71 -14.10
CA MET A 1 -5.26 -15.86 -13.27
C MET A 1 -5.61 -14.59 -14.04
N SER A 2 -6.82 -14.05 -13.91
CA SER A 2 -7.24 -12.84 -14.64
C SER A 2 -6.58 -11.57 -14.08
N ALA A 3 -6.47 -10.51 -14.89
CA ALA A 3 -5.97 -9.19 -14.45
C ALA A 3 -6.71 -8.68 -13.20
N ARG A 4 -8.03 -8.89 -13.14
CA ARG A 4 -8.86 -8.53 -11.98
C ARG A 4 -8.48 -9.30 -10.71
N ALA A 5 -8.15 -10.59 -10.83
CA ALA A 5 -7.73 -11.41 -9.70
C ALA A 5 -6.38 -10.93 -9.14
N TRP A 6 -5.42 -10.62 -10.02
CA TRP A 6 -4.14 -10.03 -9.62
C TRP A 6 -4.31 -8.67 -8.95
N LEU A 7 -5.14 -7.80 -9.52
CA LEU A 7 -5.44 -6.49 -8.94
C LEU A 7 -6.05 -6.61 -7.54
N ARG A 8 -7.04 -7.51 -7.37
CA ARG A 8 -7.70 -7.74 -6.08
C ARG A 8 -6.73 -8.34 -5.05
N ALA A 9 -5.86 -9.27 -5.47
CA ALA A 9 -4.85 -9.85 -4.59
C ALA A 9 -3.83 -8.81 -4.12
N GLY A 10 -3.32 -7.98 -5.04
CA GLY A 10 -2.40 -6.90 -4.72
C GLY A 10 -3.01 -5.85 -3.79
N LEU A 11 -4.24 -5.40 -4.06
CA LEU A 11 -4.99 -4.53 -3.16
C LEU A 11 -5.20 -5.17 -1.79
N GLY A 12 -5.54 -6.46 -1.74
CA GLY A 12 -5.72 -7.21 -0.50
C GLY A 12 -4.44 -7.26 0.34
N LEU A 13 -3.28 -7.45 -0.30
CA LEU A 13 -1.99 -7.39 0.36
C LEU A 13 -1.72 -6.01 0.96
N LEU A 14 -1.94 -4.93 0.19
CA LEU A 14 -1.78 -3.55 0.68
C LEU A 14 -2.75 -3.24 1.84
N ALA A 15 -4.01 -3.63 1.70
CA ALA A 15 -5.04 -3.44 2.72
C ALA A 15 -4.67 -4.16 4.02
N GLY A 16 -4.35 -5.45 3.94
CA GLY A 16 -3.95 -6.25 5.09
C GLY A 16 -2.69 -5.72 5.77
N GLY A 17 -1.68 -5.33 4.98
CA GLY A 17 -0.47 -4.69 5.49
C GLY A 17 -0.77 -3.40 6.25
N GLN A 18 -1.64 -2.54 5.70
CA GLN A 18 -1.99 -1.28 6.34
C GLN A 18 -2.85 -1.45 7.59
N VAL A 19 -3.74 -2.46 7.63
CA VAL A 19 -4.48 -2.83 8.85
C VAL A 19 -3.51 -3.25 9.94
N VAL A 20 -2.61 -4.19 9.64
CA VAL A 20 -1.65 -4.71 10.63
C VAL A 20 -0.74 -3.59 11.13
N LEU A 21 -0.18 -2.79 10.22
CA LEU A 21 0.68 -1.66 10.56
C LEU A 21 -0.07 -0.63 11.42
N GLY A 22 -1.26 -0.20 10.98
CA GLY A 22 -2.06 0.79 11.70
C GLY A 22 -2.45 0.34 13.09
N LEU A 23 -2.89 -0.91 13.25
CA LEU A 23 -3.22 -1.48 14.57
C LEU A 23 -1.97 -1.59 15.45
N TRP A 24 -0.83 -2.03 14.89
CA TRP A 24 0.41 -2.15 15.66
C TRP A 24 0.87 -0.80 16.21
N ILE A 25 0.90 0.23 15.36
CA ILE A 25 1.32 1.58 15.77
C ILE A 25 0.33 2.17 16.78
N LEU A 26 -0.97 2.05 16.53
CA LEU A 26 -2.00 2.66 17.38
C LEU A 26 -2.05 2.02 18.78
N LEU A 27 -2.01 0.68 18.85
CA LEU A 27 -2.22 -0.07 20.09
C LEU A 27 -0.93 -0.33 20.86
N LEU A 28 0.21 -0.41 20.16
CA LEU A 28 1.51 -0.77 20.74
C LEU A 28 2.63 0.17 20.24
N PRO A 29 2.48 1.51 20.37
CA PRO A 29 3.38 2.50 19.78
C PRO A 29 4.83 2.34 20.28
N GLU A 30 5.04 1.95 21.53
CA GLU A 30 6.39 1.75 22.08
C GLU A 30 7.10 0.55 21.44
N LEU A 31 6.38 -0.55 21.20
CA LEU A 31 6.94 -1.73 20.54
C LEU A 31 7.28 -1.44 19.08
N PHE A 32 6.44 -0.67 18.39
CA PHE A 32 6.72 -0.21 17.03
C PHE A 32 7.94 0.72 16.99
N TRP A 33 8.03 1.69 17.93
CA TRP A 33 9.17 2.61 17.99
C TRP A 33 10.50 1.90 18.21
N LYS A 34 10.53 0.86 19.05
CA LYS A 34 11.72 0.03 19.31
C LYS A 34 12.18 -0.81 18.10
N TRP A 35 11.40 -0.85 17.02
CA TRP A 35 11.79 -1.58 15.82
C TRP A 35 13.05 -0.96 15.18
N PRO A 36 14.05 -1.76 14.74
CA PRO A 36 15.37 -1.26 14.34
C PRO A 36 15.42 -0.21 13.22
N TRP A 37 14.32 0.07 12.51
CA TRP A 37 14.29 1.10 11.47
C TRP A 37 13.55 2.38 11.88
N VAL A 38 12.87 2.35 13.03
CA VAL A 38 11.96 3.42 13.47
C VAL A 38 12.62 4.33 14.51
N SER A 39 13.37 3.76 15.46
CA SER A 39 13.95 4.48 16.60
C SER A 39 15.06 5.50 16.26
N HIS A 40 15.39 5.70 14.98
CA HIS A 40 16.61 6.39 14.57
C HIS A 40 16.50 7.92 14.38
N LEU A 41 15.32 8.46 14.07
CA LEU A 41 15.21 9.83 13.53
C LEU A 41 14.50 10.83 14.46
N PRO A 42 13.51 10.42 15.28
CA PRO A 42 13.09 11.24 16.42
C PRO A 42 13.00 10.47 17.77
N PRO A 43 13.08 11.19 18.91
CA PRO A 43 12.69 10.66 20.21
C PRO A 43 11.27 10.09 20.19
N TYR A 44 10.99 9.13 21.08
CA TYR A 44 9.66 8.57 21.22
C TYR A 44 8.61 9.65 21.49
N ASN A 45 7.55 9.67 20.69
CA ASN A 45 6.38 10.52 20.87
C ASN A 45 5.13 9.68 20.66
N GLU A 46 4.50 9.29 21.77
CA GLU A 46 3.33 8.41 21.77
C GLU A 46 2.16 9.01 20.99
N HIS A 47 1.86 10.29 21.20
CA HIS A 47 0.76 10.99 20.54
C HIS A 47 0.94 10.98 19.01
N LEU A 48 2.13 11.33 18.53
CA LEU A 48 2.41 11.34 17.09
C LEU A 48 2.29 9.93 16.48
N LEU A 49 2.75 8.90 17.19
CA LEU A 49 2.62 7.53 16.71
C LEU A 49 1.15 7.10 16.67
N GLN A 50 0.37 7.37 17.71
CA GLN A 50 -1.07 7.07 17.73
C GLN A 50 -1.81 7.78 16.59
N ASP A 51 -1.53 9.07 16.34
CA ASP A 51 -2.08 9.81 15.20
C ASP A 51 -1.71 9.15 13.87
N PHE A 52 -0.45 8.75 13.71
CA PHE A 52 0.03 8.05 12.51
C PHE A 52 -0.60 6.66 12.33
N GLY A 53 -0.80 5.92 13.42
CA GLY A 53 -1.53 4.66 13.45
C GLY A 53 -2.99 4.84 13.04
N GLY A 54 -3.66 5.86 13.57
CA GLY A 54 -5.03 6.23 13.20
C GLY A 54 -5.16 6.62 11.72
N ALA A 55 -4.26 7.46 11.21
CA ALA A 55 -4.21 7.82 9.79
C ALA A 55 -3.95 6.60 8.89
N SER A 56 -3.08 5.68 9.34
CA SER A 56 -2.81 4.42 8.66
C SER A 56 -4.05 3.55 8.57
N LEU A 57 -4.82 3.41 9.66
CA LEU A 57 -6.11 2.70 9.63
C LEU A 57 -7.14 3.38 8.74
N GLY A 58 -7.16 4.72 8.69
CA GLY A 58 -8.00 5.46 7.75
C GLY A 58 -7.71 5.08 6.29
N LEU A 59 -6.43 5.01 5.90
CA LEU A 59 -6.04 4.53 4.58
C LEU A 59 -6.40 3.05 4.37
N ALA A 60 -6.26 2.22 5.41
CA ALA A 60 -6.65 0.81 5.37
C ALA A 60 -8.14 0.63 5.06
N VAL A 61 -9.02 1.46 5.64
CA VAL A 61 -10.47 1.44 5.34
C VAL A 61 -10.73 1.68 3.84
N VAL A 62 -10.06 2.66 3.23
CA VAL A 62 -10.22 2.97 1.80
C VAL A 62 -9.74 1.80 0.93
N LEU A 63 -8.60 1.19 1.27
CA LEU A 63 -8.09 0.00 0.57
C LEU A 63 -9.03 -1.21 0.72
N CYS A 64 -9.53 -1.47 1.93
CA CYS A 64 -10.52 -2.52 2.18
C CYS A 64 -11.81 -2.30 1.36
N ALA A 65 -12.30 -1.06 1.29
CA ALA A 65 -13.45 -0.71 0.47
C ALA A 65 -13.18 -0.98 -1.03
N ALA A 66 -11.99 -0.62 -1.52
CA ALA A 66 -11.56 -0.91 -2.89
C ALA A 66 -11.49 -2.42 -3.17
N VAL A 67 -10.97 -3.22 -2.24
CA VAL A 67 -10.96 -4.70 -2.33
C VAL A 67 -12.37 -5.26 -2.36
N ALA A 68 -13.26 -4.77 -1.49
CA ALA A 68 -14.62 -5.27 -1.35
C ALA A 68 -15.44 -5.01 -2.63
N VAL A 69 -15.45 -3.75 -3.07
CA VAL A 69 -16.32 -3.26 -4.15
C VAL A 69 -15.72 -3.52 -5.53
N MET A 70 -14.39 -3.41 -5.70
CA MET A 70 -13.71 -3.50 -6.98
C MET A 70 -14.33 -2.61 -8.08
N GLU A 71 -14.69 -1.38 -7.71
CA GLU A 71 -15.04 -0.31 -8.64
C GLU A 71 -13.78 0.45 -9.04
N ARG A 72 -13.64 0.77 -10.33
CA ARG A 72 -12.37 1.25 -10.91
C ARG A 72 -11.91 2.57 -10.32
N ARG A 73 -12.81 3.55 -10.13
CA ARG A 73 -12.44 4.86 -9.59
C ARG A 73 -12.00 4.74 -8.14
N LEU A 74 -12.73 3.99 -7.31
CA LEU A 74 -12.35 3.72 -5.93
C LEU A 74 -11.01 2.99 -5.82
N VAL A 75 -10.76 1.98 -6.67
CA VAL A 75 -9.47 1.29 -6.75
C VAL A 75 -8.33 2.25 -7.08
N LEU A 76 -8.50 3.09 -8.12
CA LEU A 76 -7.49 4.08 -8.50
C LEU A 76 -7.25 5.10 -7.38
N THR A 77 -8.31 5.62 -6.76
CA THR A 77 -8.21 6.56 -5.64
C THR A 77 -7.44 5.94 -4.47
N ALA A 78 -7.77 4.71 -4.07
CA ALA A 78 -7.11 4.01 -2.96
C ALA A 78 -5.61 3.77 -3.26
N LEU A 79 -5.30 3.30 -4.47
CA LEU A 79 -3.92 3.05 -4.89
C LEU A 79 -3.09 4.33 -4.99
N VAL A 80 -3.67 5.41 -5.53
CA VAL A 80 -2.98 6.72 -5.61
C VAL A 80 -2.75 7.30 -4.22
N ALA A 81 -3.73 7.21 -3.31
CA ALA A 81 -3.57 7.66 -1.93
C ALA A 81 -2.41 6.91 -1.23
N TYR A 82 -2.36 5.59 -1.36
CA TYR A 82 -1.26 4.79 -0.84
C TYR A 82 0.08 5.15 -1.51
N LEU A 83 0.09 5.31 -2.83
CA LEU A 83 1.29 5.63 -3.59
C LEU A 83 1.90 6.97 -3.14
N VAL A 84 1.07 8.02 -2.97
CA VAL A 84 1.52 9.33 -2.45
C VAL A 84 2.19 9.17 -1.08
N SER A 85 1.56 8.44 -0.16
CA SER A 85 2.13 8.19 1.18
C SER A 85 3.46 7.43 1.09
N SER A 86 3.50 6.34 0.32
CA SER A 86 4.69 5.49 0.19
C SER A 86 5.87 6.20 -0.48
N VAL A 87 5.62 7.04 -1.49
CA VAL A 87 6.65 7.84 -2.16
C VAL A 87 7.20 8.90 -1.21
N ALA A 88 6.35 9.62 -0.48
CA ALA A 88 6.82 10.59 0.51
C ALA A 88 7.71 9.92 1.57
N HIS A 89 7.30 8.75 2.07
CA HIS A 89 8.03 7.97 3.06
C HIS A 89 9.39 7.46 2.52
N LEU A 90 9.41 6.90 1.29
CA LEU A 90 10.63 6.48 0.61
C LEU A 90 11.61 7.63 0.43
N LEU A 91 11.13 8.79 -0.06
CA LEU A 91 11.99 9.96 -0.30
C LEU A 91 12.58 10.51 0.98
N PHE A 92 11.83 10.48 2.09
CA PHE A 92 12.35 10.88 3.39
C PHE A 92 13.50 9.96 3.80
N HIS A 93 13.29 8.65 3.82
CA HIS A 93 14.33 7.71 4.26
C HIS A 93 15.53 7.66 3.32
N ALA A 94 15.33 7.79 2.00
CA ALA A 94 16.42 7.89 1.03
C ALA A 94 17.41 9.04 1.35
N ARG A 95 16.95 10.08 2.06
CA ARG A 95 17.75 11.24 2.49
C ARG A 95 18.25 11.15 3.93
N HIS A 96 17.88 10.11 4.67
CA HIS A 96 18.16 9.94 6.10
C HIS A 96 18.65 8.53 6.44
N LEU A 97 19.58 8.00 5.63
CA LEU A 97 20.16 6.67 5.82
C LEU A 97 21.36 6.64 6.78
N GLU A 98 21.93 7.80 7.13
CA GLU A 98 23.10 7.97 8.00
C GLU A 98 23.11 7.07 9.27
N PRO A 99 21.97 6.84 9.97
CA PRO A 99 21.96 6.01 11.18
C PRO A 99 22.11 4.50 10.92
N LEU A 100 21.96 4.03 9.68
CA LEU A 100 21.90 2.62 9.32
C LEU A 100 23.25 2.12 8.77
N SER A 101 23.59 0.86 9.10
CA SER A 101 24.68 0.16 8.39
C SER A 101 24.35 0.00 6.91
N ALA A 102 25.35 -0.08 6.03
CA ALA A 102 25.12 -0.20 4.58
C ALA A 102 24.23 -1.42 4.20
N PRO A 103 24.40 -2.63 4.78
CA PRO A 103 23.48 -3.74 4.52
C PRO A 103 22.05 -3.47 5.02
N SER A 104 21.90 -2.87 6.20
CA SER A 104 20.59 -2.51 6.76
C SER A 104 19.88 -1.46 5.90
N ALA A 105 20.61 -0.44 5.45
CA ALA A 105 20.10 0.59 4.55
C ALA A 105 19.64 -0.01 3.22
N ALA A 106 20.42 -0.91 2.62
CA ALA A 106 20.05 -1.58 1.38
C ALA A 106 18.76 -2.41 1.54
N GLY A 107 18.68 -3.24 2.59
CA GLY A 107 17.48 -4.04 2.85
C GLY A 107 16.23 -3.17 3.11
N PHE A 108 16.39 -2.09 3.86
CA PHE A 108 15.31 -1.15 4.15
C PHE A 108 14.84 -0.40 2.89
N MET A 109 15.76 0.05 2.05
CA MET A 109 15.43 0.71 0.77
C MET A 109 14.77 -0.24 -0.23
N VAL A 110 15.14 -1.52 -0.26
CA VAL A 110 14.44 -2.54 -1.07
C VAL A 110 13.00 -2.71 -0.59
N LEU A 111 12.77 -2.77 0.72
CA LEU A 111 11.43 -2.87 1.30
C LEU A 111 10.56 -1.65 0.96
N LEU A 112 11.09 -0.44 1.16
CA LEU A 112 10.38 0.80 0.82
C LEU A 112 10.15 0.93 -0.71
N GLY A 113 11.13 0.52 -1.51
CA GLY A 113 11.01 0.46 -2.96
C GLY A 113 9.89 -0.48 -3.40
N ALA A 114 9.79 -1.68 -2.81
CA ALA A 114 8.70 -2.61 -3.07
C ALA A 114 7.32 -2.02 -2.68
N ALA A 115 7.27 -1.28 -1.56
CA ALA A 115 6.06 -0.59 -1.12
C ALA A 115 5.61 0.51 -2.11
N VAL A 116 6.51 1.07 -2.93
CA VAL A 116 6.15 2.03 -4.00
C VAL A 116 5.86 1.32 -5.32
N LEU A 117 6.68 0.33 -5.69
CA LEU A 117 6.58 -0.34 -6.99
C LEU A 117 5.30 -1.15 -7.12
N LEU A 118 4.89 -1.86 -6.08
CA LEU A 118 3.65 -2.64 -6.09
C LEU A 118 2.41 -1.79 -6.43
N PRO A 119 2.07 -0.73 -5.66
CA PRO A 119 0.91 0.10 -5.99
C PRO A 119 1.06 0.80 -7.35
N ALA A 120 2.27 1.18 -7.78
CA ALA A 120 2.47 1.76 -9.11
C ALA A 120 2.08 0.80 -10.24
N VAL A 121 2.48 -0.47 -10.16
CA VAL A 121 2.08 -1.51 -11.12
C VAL A 121 0.57 -1.75 -11.06
N LEU A 122 -0.03 -1.75 -9.86
CA LEU A 122 -1.48 -1.91 -9.71
C LEU A 122 -2.26 -0.71 -10.29
N VAL A 123 -1.75 0.52 -10.16
CA VAL A 123 -2.33 1.72 -10.80
C VAL A 123 -2.30 1.56 -12.31
N TRP A 124 -1.16 1.15 -12.87
CA TRP A 124 -1.05 0.90 -14.32
C TRP A 124 -2.06 -0.15 -14.79
N LEU A 125 -2.18 -1.26 -14.08
CA LEU A 125 -3.14 -2.33 -14.39
C LEU A 125 -4.59 -1.86 -14.30
N ALA A 126 -4.92 -1.04 -13.29
CA ALA A 126 -6.25 -0.49 -13.12
C ALA A 126 -6.57 0.58 -14.18
N ALA A 127 -5.57 1.36 -14.60
CA ALA A 127 -5.69 2.40 -15.61
C ALA A 127 -5.92 1.82 -17.01
N ASP A 128 -5.25 0.74 -17.38
CA ASP A 128 -5.45 0.01 -18.65
C ASP A 128 -6.91 -0.49 -18.81
N GLY A 129 -7.62 -0.72 -17.71
CA GLY A 129 -9.05 -1.01 -17.71
C GLY A 129 -9.40 -2.45 -18.11
N SER A 130 -8.43 -3.26 -18.55
CA SER A 130 -8.59 -4.69 -18.83
C SER A 130 -9.16 -5.48 -17.65
N ALA A 131 -8.84 -5.10 -16.41
CA ALA A 131 -9.38 -5.70 -15.19
C ALA A 131 -10.87 -5.40 -14.90
N PHE A 132 -11.45 -4.41 -15.59
CA PHE A 132 -12.82 -3.92 -15.37
C PHE A 132 -13.73 -4.08 -16.57
N ARG A 133 -13.22 -4.61 -17.69
CA ARG A 133 -14.03 -4.88 -18.88
C ARG A 133 -14.92 -6.09 -18.64
N GLU A 134 -16.22 -5.96 -18.89
CA GLU A 134 -17.11 -7.12 -18.90
C GLU A 134 -16.76 -8.03 -20.10
N PRO A 135 -16.86 -9.36 -19.96
CA PRO A 135 -16.80 -10.26 -21.11
C PRO A 135 -17.88 -9.84 -22.11
N GLY A 136 -17.46 -9.41 -23.31
CA GLY A 136 -18.41 -9.05 -24.35
C GLY A 136 -19.35 -10.23 -24.66
N PRO A 137 -20.61 -9.98 -25.08
CA PRO A 137 -21.54 -11.04 -25.40
C PRO A 137 -20.89 -11.96 -26.43
N THR A 138 -20.68 -13.23 -26.06
CA THR A 138 -20.20 -14.26 -26.98
C THR A 138 -21.15 -14.27 -28.17
N GLY A 139 -20.65 -13.87 -29.33
CA GLY A 139 -21.46 -13.70 -30.52
C GLY A 139 -22.32 -14.93 -30.75
N ARG A 140 -23.65 -14.77 -30.70
CA ARG A 140 -24.57 -15.75 -31.27
C ARG A 140 -24.16 -15.90 -32.73
N ARG A 141 -23.46 -17.00 -33.05
CA ARG A 141 -23.41 -17.48 -34.44
C ARG A 141 -24.85 -17.79 -34.82
N THR A 142 -25.48 -16.87 -35.53
CA THR A 142 -26.66 -17.19 -36.34
C THR A 142 -26.20 -18.20 -37.37
N ALA A 143 -26.56 -19.46 -37.17
CA ALA A 143 -26.44 -20.47 -38.20
C ALA A 143 -27.41 -20.11 -39.35
N PRO A 144 -27.03 -20.40 -40.61
CA PRO A 144 -27.78 -20.01 -41.80
C PRO A 144 -29.14 -20.71 -41.93
#